data_AF-A0A0N1AM01-F1
#
_entry.id   AF-A0A0N1AM01-F1
#
_cell.length_a   1.000
_cell.length_b   1.000
_cell.length_c   1.000
_cell.angle_alpha   90.00
_cell.angle_beta   90.00
_cell.angle_gamma   90.00
#
_symmetry.space_group_name_H-M   'P 1'
#
loop_
_entity.id
_entity.type
_entity.pdbx_description
1 polymer ?
#
loop_
_entity_poly.entity_id
_entity_poly.type
_entity_poly.pdbx_seq_one_letter_code
_entity_poly.pdbx_strand_id
1 'polypeptide(L)'
;MTLVLSACETTPSPGSDIQAQVYAVPLSRPALDRGADYGDLHAALRAGATAPDAKAQRVVLAGCGLPEAGPEGSARLYTVTTVLPAGVALLRGAVLQLKVDGDPFSTTRLEGRFPAVHGHFKALAPVGQPLDGATGVPWRLKPGDKPELKVRCWPVGVEPGLVQVAYFRTVSESEMHFAAAEAARHALFSDAELAAGRVVRVRCRLRMADGAEWHTPEFLARAPGITPLQPGDVVHLRAGVDEGSRQGGPVGQVLARKDGAPATARPSGVDCR
;
A
#
# COMPACT_ATOMS: atom_id res chain seq x y z
N MET A 1 -19.23 -20.67 -36.38
CA MET A 1 -19.49 -19.58 -35.42
C MET A 1 -18.19 -19.31 -34.70
N THR A 2 -17.46 -18.30 -35.16
CA THR A 2 -16.12 -17.98 -34.67
C THR A 2 -16.27 -17.05 -33.47
N LEU A 3 -15.90 -17.51 -32.27
CA LEU A 3 -15.80 -16.67 -31.08
C LEU A 3 -14.65 -15.67 -31.31
N VAL A 4 -14.99 -14.45 -31.70
CA VAL A 4 -14.06 -13.33 -31.67
C VAL A 4 -13.90 -12.96 -30.20
N LEU A 5 -12.78 -13.34 -29.59
CA LEU A 5 -12.38 -12.83 -28.28
C LEU A 5 -12.31 -11.30 -28.38
N SER A 6 -13.25 -10.62 -27.72
CA SER A 6 -13.34 -9.17 -27.62
C SER A 6 -11.98 -8.59 -27.22
N ALA A 7 -11.42 -7.72 -28.06
CA ALA A 7 -10.15 -7.06 -27.82
C ALA A 7 -10.28 -6.09 -26.64
N CYS A 8 -9.61 -6.37 -25.52
CA CYS A 8 -9.37 -5.41 -24.44
C CYS A 8 -8.10 -4.63 -24.73
N GLU A 9 -8.05 -3.35 -24.37
CA GLU A 9 -6.78 -2.65 -24.30
C GLU A 9 -5.87 -3.35 -23.27
N THR A 10 -4.62 -3.59 -23.67
CA THR A 10 -3.61 -4.22 -22.81
C THR A 10 -2.84 -3.15 -22.04
N THR A 11 -2.38 -3.50 -20.84
CA THR A 11 -1.47 -2.64 -20.06
C THR A 11 -0.29 -2.18 -20.94
N PRO A 12 -0.01 -0.86 -20.99
CA PRO A 12 1.10 -0.33 -21.77
C PRO A 12 2.42 -1.01 -21.42
N SER A 13 3.19 -1.37 -22.45
CA SER A 13 4.52 -1.94 -22.25
C SER A 13 5.51 -0.86 -21.81
N PRO A 14 6.50 -1.18 -20.96
CA PRO A 14 7.56 -0.23 -20.61
C PRO A 14 8.20 0.38 -21.85
N GLY A 15 8.38 1.71 -21.85
CA GLY A 15 8.90 2.48 -22.97
C GLY A 15 7.84 3.00 -23.95
N SER A 16 6.58 2.56 -23.84
CA SER A 16 5.49 3.09 -24.68
C SER A 16 5.12 4.51 -24.26
N ASP A 17 4.85 5.37 -25.23
CA ASP A 17 4.35 6.72 -24.97
C ASP A 17 2.82 6.67 -24.78
N ILE A 18 2.33 7.18 -23.64
CA ILE A 18 0.92 7.11 -23.21
C ILE A 18 0.44 8.42 -22.58
N GLN A 19 -0.88 8.58 -22.50
CA GLN A 19 -1.50 9.62 -21.69
C GLN A 19 -1.88 9.07 -20.31
N ALA A 20 -1.62 9.85 -19.26
CA ALA A 20 -1.99 9.47 -17.90
C ALA A 20 -2.37 10.71 -17.07
N GLN A 21 -3.16 10.50 -16.03
CA GLN A 21 -3.52 11.54 -15.07
C GLN A 21 -2.70 11.37 -13.80
N VAL A 22 -2.09 12.46 -13.32
CA VAL A 22 -1.47 12.53 -12.00
C VAL A 22 -2.55 12.40 -10.95
N TYR A 23 -2.47 11.40 -10.09
CA TYR A 23 -3.43 11.23 -8.99
C TYR A 23 -2.81 11.46 -7.61
N ALA A 24 -1.47 11.37 -7.49
CA ALA A 24 -0.75 11.74 -6.27
C ALA A 24 0.67 12.22 -6.56
N VAL A 25 1.18 13.07 -5.67
CA VAL A 25 2.56 13.58 -5.67
C VAL A 25 3.19 13.26 -4.31
N PRO A 26 3.84 12.08 -4.15
CA PRO A 26 4.43 11.70 -2.89
C PRO A 26 5.65 12.58 -2.54
N LEU A 27 5.56 13.33 -1.44
CA LEU A 27 6.61 14.24 -0.99
C LEU A 27 7.62 13.61 -0.02
N SER A 28 7.45 12.32 0.30
CA SER A 28 8.32 11.59 1.24
C SER A 28 8.28 10.09 0.98
N ARG A 29 9.28 9.35 1.48
CA ARG A 29 9.32 7.88 1.39
C ARG A 29 8.08 7.21 1.98
N PRO A 30 7.62 7.60 3.19
CA PRO A 30 6.41 7.01 3.74
C PRO A 30 5.16 7.33 2.90
N ALA A 31 5.07 8.52 2.29
CA ALA A 31 3.96 8.85 1.39
C ALA A 31 3.98 8.02 0.10
N LEU A 32 5.17 7.75 -0.44
CA LEU A 32 5.36 6.89 -1.62
C LEU A 32 4.93 5.45 -1.33
N ASP A 33 5.37 4.89 -0.21
CA ASP A 33 5.04 3.53 0.23
C ASP A 33 3.55 3.38 0.54
N ARG A 34 2.91 4.34 1.24
CA ARG A 34 1.47 4.23 1.57
C ARG A 34 0.56 4.18 0.35
N GLY A 35 0.91 4.89 -0.72
CA GLY A 35 0.14 4.93 -1.95
C GLY A 35 0.26 3.68 -2.82
N ALA A 36 1.10 2.72 -2.43
CA ALA A 36 1.42 1.51 -3.19
C ALA A 36 0.47 0.35 -2.86
N ASP A 37 0.36 -0.63 -3.75
CA ASP A 37 -0.54 -1.77 -3.56
C ASP A 37 -0.03 -2.73 -2.48
N TYR A 38 1.29 -2.89 -2.40
CA TYR A 38 1.96 -3.76 -1.43
C TYR A 38 2.88 -3.01 -0.47
N GLY A 39 2.68 -1.69 -0.34
CA GLY A 39 3.46 -0.82 0.54
C GLY A 39 3.50 -1.27 2.00
N ASP A 40 2.44 -1.94 2.47
CA ASP A 40 2.38 -2.51 3.81
C ASP A 40 3.46 -3.58 4.07
N LEU A 41 3.93 -4.25 3.01
CA LEU A 41 4.98 -5.28 3.07
C LEU A 41 6.38 -4.70 2.96
N HIS A 42 6.55 -3.42 2.58
CA HIS A 42 7.87 -2.79 2.50
C HIS A 42 8.57 -2.76 3.86
N ALA A 43 7.81 -2.60 4.95
CA ALA A 43 8.36 -2.70 6.31
C ALA A 43 8.91 -4.09 6.60
N ALA A 44 8.20 -5.16 6.21
CA ALA A 44 8.65 -6.53 6.39
C ALA A 44 9.91 -6.84 5.55
N LEU A 45 9.94 -6.38 4.29
CA LEU A 45 11.08 -6.55 3.41
C LEU A 45 12.33 -5.85 3.95
N ARG A 46 12.19 -4.61 4.46
CA ARG A 46 13.30 -3.89 5.12
C ARG A 46 13.82 -4.59 6.36
N ALA A 47 12.95 -5.29 7.08
CA ALA A 47 13.31 -6.12 8.23
C ALA A 47 13.86 -7.51 7.85
N GLY A 48 13.99 -7.80 6.55
CA GLY A 48 14.59 -9.05 6.04
C GLY A 48 13.61 -10.21 5.83
N ALA A 49 12.29 -9.98 5.90
CA ALA A 49 11.31 -11.02 5.57
C ALA A 49 11.42 -11.44 4.09
N THR A 50 11.31 -12.73 3.82
CA THR A 50 11.57 -13.30 2.49
C THR A 50 10.36 -14.02 1.89
N ALA A 51 10.39 -14.25 0.57
CA ALA A 51 9.40 -15.08 -0.11
C ALA A 51 9.33 -16.53 0.44
N PRO A 52 10.46 -17.19 0.78
CA PRO A 52 10.45 -18.44 1.55
C PRO A 52 9.71 -18.38 2.89
N ASP A 53 9.83 -17.28 3.65
CA ASP A 53 9.08 -17.12 4.90
C ASP A 53 7.56 -17.09 4.65
N ALA A 54 7.13 -16.39 3.60
CA ALA A 54 5.73 -16.33 3.19
C ALA A 54 5.22 -17.68 2.65
N LYS A 55 6.05 -18.40 1.88
CA LYS A 55 5.76 -19.77 1.44
C LYS A 55 5.55 -20.73 2.62
N ALA A 56 6.32 -20.55 3.68
CA ALA A 56 6.17 -21.26 4.94
C ALA A 56 5.01 -20.73 5.83
N GLN A 57 4.21 -19.78 5.33
CA GLN A 57 3.10 -19.13 6.05
C GLN A 57 3.53 -18.42 7.34
N ARG A 58 4.78 -17.91 7.38
CA ARG A 58 5.35 -17.26 8.56
C ARG A 58 5.25 -15.74 8.51
N VAL A 59 5.16 -15.14 7.32
CA VAL A 59 4.92 -13.69 7.20
C VAL A 59 3.43 -13.45 7.42
N VAL A 60 3.10 -12.63 8.42
CA VAL A 60 1.72 -12.32 8.76
C VAL A 60 1.46 -10.83 8.70
N LEU A 61 0.24 -10.50 8.29
CA LEU A 61 -0.35 -9.19 8.47
C LEU A 61 -1.24 -9.23 9.71
N ALA A 62 -1.10 -8.23 10.54
CA ALA A 62 -1.87 -7.99 11.73
C ALA A 62 -2.28 -6.51 11.79
N GLY A 63 -3.21 -6.20 12.68
CA GLY A 63 -3.67 -4.82 12.86
C GLY A 63 -3.93 -4.48 14.31
N CYS A 64 -3.81 -3.20 14.63
CA CYS A 64 -4.22 -2.64 15.91
C CYS A 64 -4.67 -1.19 15.68
N GLY A 65 -5.29 -0.56 16.68
CA GLY A 65 -5.58 0.87 16.60
C GLY A 65 -5.07 1.68 17.80
N LEU A 66 -4.68 2.91 17.52
CA LEU A 66 -4.39 3.94 18.51
C LEU A 66 -5.59 4.87 18.64
N PRO A 67 -6.10 5.12 19.85
CA PRO A 67 -7.09 6.18 20.07
C PRO A 67 -6.54 7.53 19.57
N GLU A 68 -7.35 8.30 18.83
CA GLU A 68 -7.02 9.68 18.48
C GLU A 68 -7.79 10.67 19.36
N ALA A 69 -7.17 11.82 19.64
CA ALA A 69 -7.90 12.99 20.13
C ALA A 69 -8.82 13.51 19.00
N GLY A 70 -10.13 13.38 19.19
CA GLY A 70 -11.16 13.68 18.21
C GLY A 70 -12.56 13.39 18.75
N PRO A 71 -13.64 13.57 17.96
CA PRO A 71 -14.99 13.18 18.37
C PRO A 71 -14.99 11.71 18.84
N GLU A 72 -15.79 11.43 19.86
CA GLU A 72 -15.78 10.17 20.61
C GLU A 72 -15.70 8.93 19.69
N GLY A 73 -14.65 8.13 19.87
CA GLY A 73 -14.46 6.86 19.18
C GLY A 73 -13.56 6.87 17.93
N SER A 74 -12.92 8.01 17.59
CA SER A 74 -11.94 8.02 16.50
C SER A 74 -10.64 7.28 16.87
N ALA A 75 -10.14 6.44 15.96
CA ALA A 75 -8.86 5.77 16.13
C ALA A 75 -8.10 5.68 14.81
N ARG A 76 -6.79 5.70 14.92
CA ARG A 76 -5.86 5.44 13.83
C ARG A 76 -5.50 3.97 13.83
N LEU A 77 -5.81 3.27 12.76
CA LEU A 77 -5.38 1.87 12.62
C LEU A 77 -3.93 1.82 12.15
N TYR A 78 -3.28 0.69 12.41
CA TYR A 78 -1.91 0.40 11.98
C TYR A 78 -1.91 -0.99 11.34
N THR A 79 -1.22 -1.12 10.22
CA THR A 79 -0.87 -2.42 9.67
C THR A 79 0.47 -2.84 10.28
N VAL A 80 0.52 -4.01 10.89
CA VAL A 80 1.72 -4.55 11.51
C VAL A 80 2.09 -5.86 10.84
N THR A 81 3.32 -5.95 10.37
CA THR A 81 3.89 -7.18 9.82
C THR A 81 4.78 -7.85 10.85
N THR A 82 4.86 -9.18 10.82
CA THR A 82 5.87 -9.94 11.57
C THR A 82 6.21 -11.24 10.85
N VAL A 83 7.37 -11.80 11.15
CA VAL A 83 7.74 -13.18 10.77
C VAL A 83 7.62 -14.06 12.00
N LEU A 84 6.71 -15.04 11.97
CA LEU A 84 6.51 -15.99 13.05
C LEU A 84 7.72 -16.94 13.17
N PRO A 85 8.07 -17.41 14.37
CA PRO A 85 8.98 -18.54 14.54
C PRO A 85 8.47 -19.79 13.81
N ALA A 86 9.38 -20.70 13.46
CA ALA A 86 8.99 -21.97 12.85
C ALA A 86 8.07 -22.77 13.80
N GLY A 87 7.05 -23.41 13.23
CA GLY A 87 6.09 -24.23 13.99
C GLY A 87 4.96 -23.46 14.69
N VAL A 88 4.97 -22.12 14.68
CA VAL A 88 3.86 -21.32 15.21
C VAL A 88 2.73 -21.26 14.19
N ALA A 89 1.57 -21.82 14.55
CA ALA A 89 0.34 -21.73 13.77
C ALA A 89 -0.65 -20.77 14.45
N LEU A 90 -1.30 -19.92 13.65
CA LEU A 90 -2.27 -18.94 14.14
C LEU A 90 -3.68 -19.23 13.63
N LEU A 91 -4.66 -19.04 14.50
CA LEU A 91 -6.06 -18.92 14.12
C LEU A 91 -6.41 -17.45 13.90
N ARG A 92 -7.32 -17.16 12.96
CA ARG A 92 -7.83 -15.81 12.72
C ARG A 92 -8.30 -15.17 14.03
N GLY A 93 -7.90 -13.92 14.28
CA GLY A 93 -8.24 -13.21 15.52
C GLY A 93 -7.29 -13.47 16.69
N ALA A 94 -6.27 -14.34 16.53
CA ALA A 94 -5.21 -14.48 17.52
C ALA A 94 -4.53 -13.14 17.82
N VAL A 95 -4.22 -12.88 19.08
CA VAL A 95 -3.53 -11.65 19.50
C VAL A 95 -2.05 -11.95 19.68
N LEU A 96 -1.22 -11.25 18.93
CA LEU A 96 0.23 -11.37 18.94
C LEU A 96 0.82 -10.29 19.84
N GLN A 97 1.80 -10.65 20.66
CA GLN A 97 2.69 -9.71 21.33
C GLN A 97 3.95 -9.55 20.48
N LEU A 98 4.20 -8.33 20.03
CA LEU A 98 5.31 -7.98 19.16
C LEU A 98 6.18 -6.90 19.80
N LYS A 99 7.49 -7.02 19.68
CA LYS A 99 8.42 -5.94 19.99
C LYS A 99 8.65 -5.12 18.73
N VAL A 100 8.32 -3.84 18.76
CA VAL A 100 8.64 -2.90 17.67
C VAL A 100 9.76 -1.99 18.13
N ASP A 101 10.73 -1.74 17.24
CA ASP A 101 11.85 -0.87 17.52
C ASP A 101 11.44 0.61 17.44
N GLY A 102 11.96 1.41 18.37
CA GLY A 102 11.65 2.83 18.48
C GLY A 102 10.22 3.10 18.94
N ASP A 103 9.72 4.28 18.57
CA ASP A 103 8.34 4.68 18.82
C ASP A 103 7.62 4.93 17.49
N PRO A 104 7.14 3.86 16.82
CA PRO A 104 6.52 3.97 15.52
C PRO A 104 5.11 4.61 15.59
N PHE A 105 4.65 4.91 16.80
CA PHE A 105 3.30 5.36 17.11
C PHE A 105 3.25 6.83 17.53
N SER A 106 4.37 7.45 17.94
CA SER A 106 4.37 8.82 18.51
C SER A 106 4.40 9.97 17.52
N THR A 107 4.48 9.76 16.22
CA THR A 107 4.63 10.89 15.31
C THR A 107 3.70 10.83 14.09
N THR A 108 2.92 11.90 13.97
CA THR A 108 2.29 12.44 12.76
C THR A 108 0.96 11.82 12.30
N ARG A 109 -0.12 12.59 12.41
CA ARG A 109 -1.31 12.46 11.53
C ARG A 109 -0.81 12.60 10.10
N LEU A 110 -0.80 11.53 9.32
CA LEU A 110 -0.59 11.62 7.89
C LEU A 110 -1.70 10.83 7.20
N GLU A 111 -2.29 11.49 6.22
CA GLU A 111 -3.60 11.23 5.65
C GLU A 111 -3.74 9.84 4.98
N GLY A 112 -4.96 9.28 5.06
CA GLY A 112 -5.52 8.34 4.09
C GLY A 112 -5.21 6.83 4.22
N ARG A 113 -4.02 6.43 4.69
CA ARG A 113 -3.67 5.00 4.91
C ARG A 113 -2.83 4.78 6.16
N PHE A 114 -3.02 3.62 6.79
CA PHE A 114 -2.42 3.26 8.07
C PHE A 114 -0.90 3.06 7.95
N PRO A 115 -0.08 3.57 8.88
CA PRO A 115 1.35 3.32 8.85
C PRO A 115 1.63 1.82 8.95
N ALA A 116 2.49 1.31 8.06
CA ALA A 116 2.95 -0.06 8.09
C ALA A 116 4.24 -0.18 8.90
N VAL A 117 4.25 -1.06 9.90
CA VAL A 117 5.38 -1.27 10.80
C VAL A 117 5.74 -2.75 10.84
N HIS A 118 7.00 -3.06 11.13
CA HIS A 118 7.44 -4.43 11.36
C HIS A 118 7.72 -4.65 12.84
N GLY A 119 7.15 -5.71 13.41
CA GLY A 119 7.41 -6.11 14.80
C GLY A 119 8.06 -7.48 14.88
N HIS A 120 8.93 -7.67 15.87
CA HIS A 120 9.53 -8.95 16.20
C HIS A 120 8.58 -9.75 17.10
N PHE A 121 8.19 -10.95 16.67
CA PHE A 121 7.32 -11.82 17.45
C PHE A 121 7.95 -12.15 18.82
N LYS A 122 7.18 -11.96 19.89
CA LYS A 122 7.57 -12.33 21.26
C LYS A 122 6.77 -13.51 21.77
N ALA A 123 5.44 -13.41 21.70
CA ALA A 123 4.54 -14.44 22.22
C ALA A 123 3.14 -14.31 21.63
N LEU A 124 2.32 -15.32 21.87
CA LEU A 124 0.87 -15.18 21.80
C LEU A 124 0.38 -14.61 23.13
N ALA A 125 -0.50 -13.61 23.07
CA ALA A 125 -1.20 -13.21 24.29
C ALA A 125 -1.99 -14.43 24.84
N PRO A 126 -2.05 -14.62 26.17
CA PRO A 126 -2.78 -15.74 26.75
C PRO A 126 -4.19 -15.83 26.17
N VAL A 127 -4.61 -17.03 25.76
CA VAL A 127 -5.95 -17.30 25.22
C VAL A 127 -6.97 -17.13 26.35
N GLY A 128 -7.35 -15.89 26.59
CA GLY A 128 -8.27 -15.46 27.64
C GLY A 128 -9.34 -14.50 27.12
N GLN A 129 -9.68 -14.61 25.84
CA GLN A 129 -10.97 -14.36 25.20
C GLN A 129 -10.72 -14.34 23.68
N PRO A 130 -11.14 -15.36 22.91
CA PRO A 130 -11.27 -15.17 21.47
C PRO A 130 -12.21 -13.98 21.25
N LEU A 131 -11.77 -13.01 20.47
CA LEU A 131 -12.66 -11.98 19.95
C LEU A 131 -13.73 -12.72 19.15
N ASP A 132 -14.96 -12.74 19.64
CA ASP A 132 -16.08 -13.42 18.99
C ASP A 132 -16.18 -12.98 17.53
N GLY A 133 -16.65 -13.88 16.65
CA GLY A 133 -16.71 -13.62 15.20
C GLY A 133 -17.64 -12.47 14.78
N ALA A 134 -18.39 -11.87 15.71
CA ALA A 134 -19.22 -10.69 15.48
C ALA A 134 -18.44 -9.37 15.66
N THR A 135 -17.25 -9.42 16.27
CA THR A 135 -16.52 -8.23 16.71
C THR A 135 -15.33 -7.92 15.79
N GLY A 136 -15.71 -7.30 14.68
CA GLY A 136 -14.98 -6.22 14.01
C GLY A 136 -13.47 -6.36 13.92
N VAL A 137 -13.00 -7.07 12.89
CA VAL A 137 -11.63 -6.87 12.44
C VAL A 137 -11.52 -5.49 11.78
N PRO A 138 -10.56 -4.63 12.17
CA PRO A 138 -10.62 -3.19 11.91
C PRO A 138 -10.68 -2.75 10.42
N TRP A 139 -10.30 -3.59 9.46
CA TRP A 139 -10.39 -3.25 8.02
C TRP A 139 -11.77 -3.45 7.39
N ARG A 140 -12.77 -3.96 8.12
CA ARG A 140 -14.16 -4.10 7.61
C ARG A 140 -15.07 -2.93 8.00
N LEU A 141 -14.50 -1.87 8.56
CA LEU A 141 -15.27 -0.68 8.92
C LEU A 141 -15.67 0.06 7.64
N LYS A 142 -16.96 0.04 7.33
CA LYS A 142 -17.57 0.90 6.32
C LYS A 142 -17.64 2.33 6.87
N PRO A 143 -17.75 3.35 6.00
CA PRO A 143 -18.06 4.70 6.43
C PRO A 143 -19.32 4.70 7.33
N GLY A 144 -19.18 5.17 8.58
CA GLY A 144 -20.27 5.20 9.58
C GLY A 144 -20.19 4.11 10.66
N ASP A 145 -19.35 3.09 10.49
CA ASP A 145 -19.12 2.09 11.53
C ASP A 145 -18.33 2.71 12.70
N LYS A 146 -18.80 2.49 13.93
CA LYS A 146 -18.02 2.81 15.14
C LYS A 146 -16.99 1.69 15.33
N PRO A 147 -15.67 1.98 15.30
CA PRO A 147 -14.67 0.95 15.55
C PRO A 147 -14.81 0.44 16.99
N GLU A 148 -15.28 -0.79 17.18
CA GLU A 148 -15.06 -1.47 18.45
C GLU A 148 -13.60 -1.91 18.52
N LEU A 149 -12.71 -0.98 18.90
CA LEU A 149 -11.28 -1.25 19.07
C LEU A 149 -11.02 -2.19 20.25
N LYS A 150 -11.17 -3.49 20.01
CA LYS A 150 -10.86 -4.50 21.03
C LYS A 150 -9.35 -4.76 21.17
N VAL A 151 -8.55 -4.55 20.11
CA VAL A 151 -7.08 -4.62 20.17
C VAL A 151 -6.47 -3.27 19.90
N ARG A 152 -5.92 -2.67 20.94
CA ARG A 152 -5.28 -1.37 20.88
C ARG A 152 -3.76 -1.54 20.74
N CYS A 153 -3.11 -0.68 19.97
CA CYS A 153 -1.64 -0.64 19.88
C CYS A 153 -1.04 -0.06 21.19
N TRP A 154 -1.25 -0.71 22.34
CA TRP A 154 -0.68 -0.23 23.60
C TRP A 154 0.68 -0.87 23.83
N PRO A 155 1.64 -0.15 24.44
CA PRO A 155 2.69 -0.82 25.19
C PRO A 155 2.04 -1.77 26.20
N VAL A 156 2.31 -3.06 26.11
CA VAL A 156 1.82 -4.05 27.05
C VAL A 156 2.85 -4.21 28.15
N GLY A 157 2.44 -3.99 29.39
CA GLY A 157 3.35 -4.01 30.53
C GLY A 157 4.30 -2.81 30.54
N VAL A 158 5.46 -3.00 31.16
CA VAL A 158 6.47 -1.94 31.36
C VAL A 158 7.56 -1.94 30.29
N GLU A 159 7.51 -2.85 29.32
CA GLU A 159 8.53 -2.98 28.28
C GLU A 159 8.27 -1.97 27.14
N PRO A 160 9.18 -1.01 26.88
CA PRO A 160 9.01 -0.06 25.79
C PRO A 160 8.88 -0.76 24.43
N GLY A 161 7.94 -0.35 23.59
CA GLY A 161 7.75 -0.89 22.23
C GLY A 161 7.11 -2.28 22.15
N LEU A 162 6.68 -2.89 23.27
CA LEU A 162 5.94 -4.15 23.25
C LEU A 162 4.47 -3.90 22.93
N VAL A 163 3.95 -4.31 21.77
CA VAL A 163 2.57 -4.06 21.36
C VAL A 163 1.74 -5.32 21.17
N GLN A 164 0.42 -5.18 21.32
CA GLN A 164 -0.55 -6.20 20.95
C GLN A 164 -1.23 -5.89 19.61
N VAL A 165 -1.28 -6.90 18.75
CA VAL A 165 -1.89 -6.80 17.41
C VAL A 165 -2.78 -8.01 17.13
N ALA A 166 -3.88 -7.80 16.43
CA ALA A 166 -4.79 -8.86 16.01
C ALA A 166 -4.33 -9.43 14.67
N TYR A 167 -4.08 -10.74 14.62
CA TYR A 167 -3.72 -11.46 13.40
C TYR A 167 -4.85 -11.43 12.37
N PHE A 168 -4.50 -11.07 11.13
CA PHE A 168 -5.38 -11.13 9.97
C PHE A 168 -5.30 -12.47 9.25
N ARG A 169 -4.14 -12.64 8.62
CA ARG A 169 -3.86 -13.53 7.51
C ARG A 169 -2.37 -13.63 7.35
N THR A 170 -1.97 -14.73 6.74
CA THR A 170 -0.63 -14.91 6.20
C THR A 170 -0.51 -14.20 4.85
N VAL A 171 0.71 -13.76 4.56
CA VAL A 171 1.10 -13.20 3.27
C VAL A 171 1.51 -14.35 2.38
N SER A 172 1.06 -14.35 1.13
CA SER A 172 1.45 -15.37 0.16
C SER A 172 2.85 -15.09 -0.41
N GLU A 173 3.51 -16.14 -0.91
CA GLU A 173 4.78 -16.03 -1.64
C GLU A 173 4.67 -15.04 -2.81
N SER A 174 3.55 -15.06 -3.53
CA SER A 174 3.31 -14.17 -4.67
C SER A 174 3.30 -12.70 -4.25
N GLU A 175 2.60 -12.36 -3.17
CA GLU A 175 2.54 -10.98 -2.65
C GLU A 175 3.92 -10.47 -2.25
N MET A 176 4.78 -11.32 -1.67
CA MET A 176 6.17 -10.94 -1.36
C MET A 176 6.97 -10.62 -2.63
N HIS A 177 6.73 -11.32 -3.74
CA HIS A 177 7.40 -10.99 -4.99
C HIS A 177 6.90 -9.69 -5.62
N PHE A 178 5.59 -9.41 -5.56
CA PHE A 178 5.06 -8.12 -6.00
C PHE A 178 5.61 -6.98 -5.15
N ALA A 179 5.57 -7.12 -3.82
CA ALA A 179 6.13 -6.15 -2.89
C ALA A 179 7.63 -5.91 -3.10
N ALA A 180 8.41 -6.96 -3.37
CA ALA A 180 9.84 -6.82 -3.63
C ALA A 180 10.12 -6.05 -4.93
N ALA A 181 9.34 -6.31 -5.98
CA ALA A 181 9.44 -5.58 -7.24
C ALA A 181 9.02 -4.10 -7.08
N GLU A 182 7.93 -3.84 -6.36
CA GLU A 182 7.44 -2.50 -6.03
C GLU A 182 8.48 -1.72 -5.19
N ALA A 183 9.00 -2.32 -4.12
CA ALA A 183 10.05 -1.73 -3.30
C ALA A 183 11.32 -1.42 -4.11
N ALA A 184 11.71 -2.30 -5.03
CA ALA A 184 12.86 -2.07 -5.92
C ALA A 184 12.64 -0.86 -6.85
N ARG A 185 11.43 -0.68 -7.39
CA ARG A 185 11.07 0.51 -8.19
C ARG A 185 11.05 1.77 -7.34
N HIS A 186 10.49 1.71 -6.14
CA HIS A 186 10.50 2.83 -5.20
C HIS A 186 11.93 3.28 -4.85
N ALA A 187 12.85 2.33 -4.68
CA ALA A 187 14.26 2.61 -4.36
C ALA A 187 15.01 3.36 -5.48
N LEU A 188 14.47 3.44 -6.70
CA LEU A 188 15.07 4.22 -7.80
C LEU A 188 14.95 5.73 -7.60
N PHE A 189 14.08 6.19 -6.70
CA PHE A 189 13.93 7.60 -6.37
C PHE A 189 14.73 7.95 -5.13
N SER A 190 15.44 9.07 -5.16
CA SER A 190 16.07 9.66 -3.98
C SER A 190 15.06 10.41 -3.10
N ASP A 191 15.39 10.60 -1.83
CA ASP A 191 14.55 11.42 -0.93
C ASP A 191 14.53 12.89 -1.36
N ALA A 192 15.60 13.37 -2.01
CA ALA A 192 15.66 14.72 -2.58
C ALA A 192 14.68 14.89 -3.75
N GLU A 193 14.54 13.89 -4.63
CA GLU A 193 13.52 13.91 -5.70
C GLU A 193 12.11 13.92 -5.13
N LEU A 194 11.84 13.14 -4.07
CA LEU A 194 10.55 13.11 -3.38
C LEU A 194 10.25 14.47 -2.74
N ALA A 195 11.18 15.02 -1.95
CA ALA A 195 11.01 16.31 -1.29
C ALA A 195 10.82 17.46 -2.29
N ALA A 196 11.44 17.36 -3.48
CA ALA A 196 11.27 18.33 -4.56
C ALA A 196 9.99 18.14 -5.39
N GLY A 197 9.12 17.18 -5.05
CA GLY A 197 7.90 16.88 -5.81
C GLY A 197 8.15 16.37 -7.23
N ARG A 198 9.31 15.75 -7.47
CA ARG A 198 9.71 15.23 -8.80
C ARG A 198 9.22 13.81 -9.06
N VAL A 199 8.60 13.17 -8.09
CA VAL A 199 8.01 11.84 -8.23
C VAL A 199 6.51 11.98 -8.25
N VAL A 200 5.86 11.39 -9.25
CA VAL A 200 4.40 11.39 -9.38
C VAL A 200 3.88 9.97 -9.53
N ARG A 201 2.70 9.74 -8.97
CA ARG A 201 1.87 8.58 -9.27
C ARG A 201 0.83 8.97 -10.30
N VAL A 202 0.82 8.25 -11.41
CA VAL A 202 -0.06 8.49 -12.54
C VAL A 202 -0.84 7.23 -12.87
N ARG A 203 -2.02 7.41 -13.44
CA ARG A 203 -2.87 6.30 -13.88
C ARG A 203 -3.55 6.63 -15.19
N CYS A 204 -3.91 5.60 -15.93
CA CYS A 204 -4.71 5.72 -17.13
C CYS A 204 -5.73 4.58 -17.20
N ARG A 205 -6.74 4.70 -18.04
CA ARG A 205 -7.80 3.72 -18.19
C ARG A 205 -7.56 2.86 -19.42
N LEU A 206 -7.81 1.58 -19.24
CA LEU A 206 -7.94 0.60 -20.31
C LEU A 206 -9.42 0.26 -20.48
N ARG A 207 -9.89 0.24 -21.72
CA ARG A 207 -11.28 -0.05 -22.04
C ARG A 207 -11.45 -1.45 -22.64
N MET A 208 -12.63 -2.01 -22.39
CA MET A 208 -13.18 -3.12 -23.17
C MET A 208 -13.67 -2.62 -24.53
N ALA A 209 -13.91 -3.54 -25.46
CA ALA A 209 -14.42 -3.23 -26.80
C ALA A 209 -15.79 -2.52 -26.80
N ASP A 210 -16.60 -2.71 -25.75
CA ASP A 210 -17.89 -2.03 -25.55
C ASP A 210 -17.75 -0.61 -24.95
N GLY A 211 -16.51 -0.17 -24.72
CA GLY A 211 -16.18 1.14 -24.18
C GLY A 211 -16.22 1.24 -22.65
N ALA A 212 -16.56 0.17 -21.94
CA ALA A 212 -16.52 0.14 -20.47
C ALA A 212 -15.08 0.08 -19.94
N GLU A 213 -14.86 0.66 -18.76
CA GLU A 213 -13.57 0.61 -18.07
C GLU A 213 -13.30 -0.82 -17.60
N TRP A 214 -12.16 -1.38 -18.02
CA TRP A 214 -11.73 -2.72 -17.66
C TRP A 214 -10.71 -2.71 -16.51
N HIS A 215 -9.71 -1.85 -16.62
CA HIS A 215 -8.59 -1.80 -15.71
C HIS A 215 -7.95 -0.41 -15.74
N THR A 216 -7.34 -0.02 -14.62
CA THR A 216 -6.71 1.29 -14.47
C THR A 216 -5.27 1.07 -13.98
N PRO A 217 -4.31 0.82 -14.88
CA PRO A 217 -2.92 0.63 -14.50
C PRO A 217 -2.33 1.89 -13.87
N GLU A 218 -1.38 1.68 -12.97
CA GLU A 218 -0.74 2.75 -12.22
C GLU A 218 0.77 2.72 -12.44
N PHE A 219 1.38 3.91 -12.54
CA PHE A 219 2.80 4.03 -12.79
C PHE A 219 3.41 5.06 -11.84
N LEU A 220 4.63 4.79 -11.40
CA LEU A 220 5.51 5.82 -10.87
C LEU A 220 6.30 6.45 -12.00
N ALA A 221 6.39 7.77 -11.98
CA ALA A 221 7.12 8.52 -13.00
C ALA A 221 7.92 9.70 -12.42
N ARG A 222 9.03 10.04 -13.09
CA ARG A 222 9.77 11.28 -12.81
C ARG A 222 9.15 12.44 -13.58
N ALA A 223 8.85 13.53 -12.88
CA ALA A 223 8.42 14.79 -13.45
C ALA A 223 9.63 15.62 -13.93
N PRO A 224 9.51 16.35 -15.05
CA PRO A 224 10.56 17.29 -15.46
C PRO A 224 10.65 18.44 -14.44
N GLY A 225 11.85 18.76 -13.97
CA GLY A 225 12.07 19.70 -12.87
C GLY A 225 11.73 21.18 -13.12
N ILE A 226 11.09 21.50 -14.25
CA ILE A 226 10.83 22.87 -14.73
C ILE A 226 9.41 23.33 -14.34
N THR A 227 8.47 22.40 -14.13
CA THR A 227 7.09 22.73 -13.75
C THR A 227 6.55 21.71 -12.75
N PRO A 228 6.15 22.15 -11.54
CA PRO A 228 5.51 21.25 -10.58
C PRO A 228 4.21 20.68 -11.14
N LEU A 229 4.04 19.37 -11.05
CA LEU A 229 2.78 18.70 -11.38
C LEU A 229 1.88 18.64 -10.14
N GLN A 230 0.57 18.61 -10.35
CA GLN A 230 -0.44 18.52 -9.31
C GLN A 230 -1.42 17.37 -9.59
N PRO A 231 -2.07 16.81 -8.55
CA PRO A 231 -3.18 15.88 -8.75
C PRO A 231 -4.25 16.48 -9.68
N GLY A 232 -4.68 15.71 -10.67
CA GLY A 232 -5.60 16.12 -11.72
C GLY A 232 -4.93 16.48 -13.05
N ASP A 233 -3.64 16.84 -13.06
CA ASP A 233 -2.90 17.14 -14.28
C ASP A 233 -2.86 15.93 -15.22
N VAL A 234 -3.06 16.19 -16.52
CA VAL A 234 -2.88 15.18 -17.57
C VAL A 234 -1.50 15.35 -18.18
N VAL A 235 -0.78 14.24 -18.30
CA VAL A 235 0.60 14.20 -18.78
C VAL A 235 0.77 13.25 -19.94
N HIS A 236 1.68 13.61 -20.84
CA HIS A 236 2.28 12.68 -21.78
C HIS A 236 3.48 12.02 -21.10
N LEU A 237 3.50 10.69 -21.08
CA LEU A 237 4.38 9.87 -20.28
C LEU A 237 5.02 8.80 -21.15
N ARG A 238 6.33 8.59 -21.01
CA ARG A 238 6.95 7.31 -21.38
C ARG A 238 6.75 6.32 -20.25
N ALA A 239 5.96 5.29 -20.49
CA ALA A 239 5.54 4.33 -19.48
C ALA A 239 6.73 3.58 -18.86
N GLY A 240 6.70 3.42 -17.54
CA GLY A 240 7.55 2.47 -16.84
C GLY A 240 6.89 1.10 -16.75
N VAL A 241 7.34 0.29 -15.80
CA VAL A 241 6.61 -0.89 -15.36
C VAL A 241 5.41 -0.47 -14.51
N ASP A 242 4.26 -1.12 -14.73
CA ASP A 242 3.05 -0.98 -13.92
C ASP A 242 3.32 -1.35 -12.45
N GLU A 243 2.76 -0.58 -11.52
CA GLU A 243 2.95 -0.77 -10.09
C GLU A 243 2.38 -2.11 -9.61
N GLY A 244 1.31 -2.58 -10.24
CA GLY A 244 0.73 -3.91 -10.00
C GLY A 244 1.57 -5.08 -10.55
N SER A 245 2.74 -4.84 -11.15
CA SER A 245 3.56 -5.88 -11.78
C SER A 245 4.59 -6.51 -10.84
N ARG A 246 4.77 -7.83 -10.98
CA ARG A 246 5.85 -8.61 -10.34
C ARG A 246 7.22 -8.34 -10.95
N GLN A 247 7.29 -7.63 -12.06
CA GLN A 247 8.55 -7.34 -12.75
C GLN A 247 9.26 -6.16 -12.09
N GLY A 248 10.54 -6.31 -11.79
CA GLY A 248 11.42 -5.15 -11.63
C GLY A 248 11.60 -4.45 -12.98
N GLY A 249 11.98 -3.17 -12.97
CA GLY A 249 12.25 -2.46 -14.22
C GLY A 249 12.22 -0.94 -14.07
N PRO A 250 12.26 -0.21 -15.19
CA PRO A 250 12.31 1.25 -15.18
C PRO A 250 10.99 1.83 -14.67
N VAL A 251 11.10 2.98 -14.02
CA VAL A 251 9.98 3.89 -13.74
C VAL A 251 9.73 4.78 -14.94
N GLY A 252 8.51 5.32 -15.04
CA GLY A 252 8.12 6.19 -16.14
C GLY A 252 8.83 7.54 -16.14
N GLN A 253 8.71 8.26 -17.26
CA GLN A 253 9.23 9.61 -17.43
C GLN A 253 8.16 10.50 -18.02
N VAL A 254 7.76 11.55 -17.29
CA VAL A 254 6.83 12.54 -17.82
C VAL A 254 7.57 13.35 -18.88
N LEU A 255 7.03 13.35 -20.10
CA LEU A 255 7.58 14.04 -21.25
C LEU A 255 7.06 15.46 -21.35
N ALA A 256 5.77 15.66 -21.06
CA ALA A 256 5.11 16.97 -21.08
C ALA A 256 3.82 16.95 -20.25
N ARG A 257 3.44 18.11 -19.70
CA ARG A 257 2.06 18.35 -19.24
C ARG A 257 1.20 18.73 -20.45
N LYS A 258 -0.03 18.23 -20.51
CA LYS A 258 -0.99 18.57 -21.56
C LYS A 258 -1.80 19.80 -21.13
N ASP A 259 -1.62 20.92 -21.81
CA ASP A 259 -2.34 22.15 -21.51
C ASP A 259 -3.82 22.04 -21.94
N GLY A 260 -4.72 22.62 -21.14
CA GLY A 260 -6.15 22.71 -21.47
C GLY A 260 -6.95 21.39 -21.41
N ALA A 261 -6.34 20.29 -20.97
CA ALA A 261 -7.08 19.07 -20.68
C ALA A 261 -7.94 19.31 -19.43
N PRO A 262 -9.28 19.17 -19.48
CA PRO A 262 -10.08 19.29 -18.28
C PRO A 262 -9.62 18.22 -17.30
N ALA A 263 -9.29 18.60 -16.07
CA ALA A 263 -9.21 17.67 -14.96
C ALA A 263 -10.60 17.05 -14.82
N THR A 264 -10.85 15.94 -15.54
CA THR A 264 -12.15 15.29 -15.47
C THR A 264 -12.32 14.89 -14.02
N ALA A 265 -13.38 15.36 -13.37
CA ALA A 265 -13.72 15.05 -11.98
C ALA A 265 -13.96 13.54 -11.72
N ARG A 266 -13.79 12.69 -12.75
CA ARG A 266 -13.88 11.25 -12.64
C ARG A 266 -12.63 10.70 -11.98
N PRO A 267 -12.76 9.98 -10.85
CA PRO A 267 -11.64 9.40 -10.14
C PRO A 267 -11.02 8.18 -10.85
N SER A 268 -11.24 7.99 -12.15
CA SER A 268 -10.67 6.85 -12.89
C SER A 268 -9.58 7.20 -13.91
N GLY A 269 -9.23 8.49 -14.11
CA GLY A 269 -8.14 8.90 -15.00
C GLY A 269 -8.55 9.23 -16.44
N VAL A 270 -7.56 9.33 -17.33
CA VAL A 270 -7.71 9.49 -18.79
C VAL A 270 -7.44 8.16 -19.50
N ASP A 271 -7.88 8.00 -20.74
CA ASP A 271 -7.57 6.79 -21.50
C ASP A 271 -6.07 6.74 -21.82
N CYS A 272 -5.45 5.55 -21.81
CA CYS A 272 -4.00 5.42 -22.00
C CYS A 272 -3.53 5.86 -23.40
N ARG A 273 -4.44 5.89 -24.38
CA ARG A 273 -4.20 6.28 -25.79
C ARG A 273 -5.03 7.48 -26.17
#